data_AF-A0A017T4A7-F1
#
_entry.id   AF-A0A017T4A7-F1
#
_cell.length_a   1.000
_cell.length_b   1.000
_cell.length_c   1.000
_cell.angle_alpha   90.00
_cell.angle_beta   90.00
_cell.angle_gamma   90.00
#
_symmetry.space_group_name_H-M   'P 1'
#
loop_
_entity.id
_entity.type
_entity.pdbx_description
1 polymer ?
#
loop_
_entity_poly.entity_id
_entity_poly.type
_entity_poly.pdbx_seq_one_letter_code
_entity_poly.pdbx_strand_id
1 'polypeptide(L)'
;MTSLKQGARGPEVEELQRQLNQHLPPDQRIPVDGDFGPRTERAVKEFQRQKGLTVDGVAGPKTQAALDKAPSTSGGTSGGTSGGAPGAGSGTGSGGGGSGQTPAGGKGGAAPTLITLDQLCKVMTVVKRARAETMLDHLNRAMAEFEINSRLRISAFVAQLAHESGEFRWMEEIASGQAYDITVNRKKALELGNVNVGDGKRYKGRGPIQLTGRSNYRSAGKDLGLDLEGNPTIASQPSVGFRIAGWYWKKRKLNALADAGNFWDLTYRINSARLHYEDRKKYYNRALKVLA
;
A
#
# COMPACT_ATOMS: atom_id res chain seq x y z
N MET A 1 22.12 -23.27 -17.22
CA MET A 1 21.96 -21.81 -17.10
C MET A 1 21.66 -21.45 -15.66
N THR A 2 22.30 -20.40 -15.16
CA THR A 2 22.11 -19.87 -13.81
C THR A 2 20.74 -19.20 -13.71
N SER A 3 20.01 -19.44 -12.62
CA SER A 3 18.73 -18.77 -12.37
C SER A 3 18.95 -17.32 -11.90
N LEU A 4 18.21 -16.38 -12.48
CA LEU A 4 18.23 -14.98 -12.05
C LEU A 4 17.15 -14.74 -11.00
N LYS A 5 17.49 -14.05 -9.92
CA LYS A 5 16.60 -13.74 -8.79
C LYS A 5 17.03 -12.43 -8.13
N GLN A 6 16.25 -11.98 -7.16
CA GLN A 6 16.52 -10.75 -6.42
C GLN A 6 17.98 -10.67 -5.94
N GLY A 7 18.63 -9.54 -6.23
CA GLY A 7 20.04 -9.29 -5.93
C GLY A 7 21.02 -9.68 -7.04
N ALA A 8 20.57 -10.39 -8.08
CA ALA A 8 21.36 -10.59 -9.30
C ALA A 8 21.58 -9.26 -10.02
N ARG A 9 22.72 -9.14 -10.71
CA ARG A 9 23.10 -7.96 -11.48
C ARG A 9 23.82 -8.34 -12.76
N GLY A 10 23.76 -7.49 -13.76
CA GLY A 10 24.54 -7.61 -14.99
C GLY A 10 23.72 -7.70 -16.27
N PRO A 11 24.39 -7.94 -17.41
CA PRO A 11 23.77 -7.90 -18.73
C PRO A 11 22.66 -8.95 -18.91
N GLU A 12 22.72 -10.09 -18.20
CA GLU A 12 21.68 -11.10 -18.22
C GLU A 12 20.37 -10.60 -17.58
N VAL A 13 20.48 -9.73 -16.57
CA VAL A 13 19.31 -9.09 -15.96
C VAL A 13 18.72 -8.03 -16.87
N GLU A 14 19.56 -7.25 -17.57
CA GLU A 14 19.05 -6.30 -18.56
C GLU A 14 18.27 -7.00 -19.67
N GLU A 15 18.77 -8.15 -20.14
CA GLU A 15 18.08 -8.92 -21.17
C GLU A 15 16.74 -9.45 -20.68
N LEU A 16 16.72 -10.01 -19.47
CA LEU A 16 15.48 -10.39 -18.81
C LEU A 16 14.51 -9.21 -18.71
N GLN A 17 14.97 -8.02 -18.30
CA GLN A 17 14.14 -6.82 -18.20
C GLN A 17 13.58 -6.38 -19.57
N ARG A 18 14.38 -6.46 -20.64
CA ARG A 18 13.93 -6.19 -22.02
C ARG A 18 12.84 -7.17 -22.45
N GLN A 19 13.04 -8.47 -22.24
CA GLN A 19 12.05 -9.51 -22.55
C GLN A 19 10.76 -9.30 -21.75
N LEU A 20 10.86 -9.05 -20.44
CA LEU A 20 9.70 -8.78 -19.59
C LEU A 20 8.91 -7.55 -20.06
N ASN A 21 9.59 -6.48 -20.47
CA ASN A 21 8.96 -5.27 -20.98
C ASN A 21 8.16 -5.45 -22.27
N GLN A 22 8.42 -6.52 -23.04
CA GLN A 22 7.60 -6.90 -24.20
C GLN A 22 6.25 -7.51 -23.77
N HIS A 23 6.15 -8.00 -22.54
CA HIS A 23 4.94 -8.59 -21.96
C HIS A 23 4.21 -7.67 -20.99
N LEU A 24 4.77 -6.50 -20.71
CA LEU A 24 4.17 -5.50 -19.82
C LEU A 24 3.47 -4.40 -20.63
N PRO A 25 2.30 -3.92 -20.18
CA PRO A 25 1.71 -2.69 -20.68
C PRO A 25 2.72 -1.52 -20.65
N PRO A 26 2.66 -0.56 -21.60
CA PRO A 26 3.62 0.54 -21.67
C PRO A 26 3.79 1.32 -20.36
N ASP A 27 2.70 1.52 -19.60
CA ASP A 27 2.64 2.20 -18.31
C ASP A 27 3.22 1.37 -17.13
N GLN A 28 3.53 0.09 -17.36
CA GLN A 28 4.03 -0.85 -16.34
C GLN A 28 5.44 -1.37 -16.64
N ARG A 29 6.04 -0.95 -17.75
CA ARG A 29 7.42 -1.29 -18.10
C ARG A 29 8.38 -0.89 -16.98
N ILE A 30 9.37 -1.75 -16.77
CA ILE A 30 10.41 -1.58 -15.76
C ILE A 30 11.68 -0.99 -16.39
N PRO A 31 12.51 -0.28 -15.63
CA PRO A 31 13.84 0.13 -16.11
C PRO A 31 14.66 -1.09 -16.56
N VAL A 32 15.47 -0.90 -17.60
CA VAL A 32 16.48 -1.85 -18.05
C VAL A 32 17.82 -1.35 -17.51
N ASP A 33 18.07 -1.62 -16.24
CA ASP A 33 19.20 -1.10 -15.46
C ASP A 33 20.19 -2.21 -15.04
N GLY A 34 19.90 -3.47 -15.40
CA GLY A 34 20.74 -4.60 -15.06
C GLY A 34 20.68 -4.99 -13.59
N ASP A 35 19.80 -4.37 -12.81
CA ASP A 35 19.58 -4.68 -11.39
C ASP A 35 18.32 -5.54 -11.21
N PHE A 36 18.49 -6.75 -10.65
CA PHE A 36 17.35 -7.59 -10.30
C PHE A 36 16.80 -7.12 -8.96
N GLY A 37 16.17 -5.96 -8.99
CA GLY A 37 15.46 -5.37 -7.88
C GLY A 37 14.01 -5.85 -7.78
N PRO A 38 13.26 -5.31 -6.81
CA PRO A 38 11.84 -5.66 -6.60
C PRO A 38 10.97 -5.44 -7.85
N ARG A 39 11.32 -4.46 -8.71
CA ARG A 39 10.59 -4.20 -9.96
C ARG A 39 10.74 -5.35 -10.97
N THR A 40 11.96 -5.85 -11.15
CA THR A 40 12.26 -7.02 -11.99
C THR A 40 11.61 -8.28 -11.44
N GLU A 41 11.71 -8.52 -10.13
CA GLU A 41 11.05 -9.67 -9.48
C GLU A 41 9.53 -9.66 -9.68
N ARG A 42 8.89 -8.49 -9.54
CA ARG A 42 7.46 -8.31 -9.82
C ARG A 42 7.13 -8.65 -11.26
N ALA A 43 7.90 -8.15 -12.21
CA ALA A 43 7.70 -8.42 -13.63
C ALA A 43 7.85 -9.91 -13.95
N VAL A 44 8.83 -10.60 -13.34
CA VAL A 44 8.97 -12.05 -13.42
C VAL A 44 7.74 -12.77 -12.87
N LYS A 45 7.29 -12.43 -11.65
CA LYS A 45 6.09 -13.03 -11.05
C LYS A 45 4.83 -12.82 -11.89
N GLU A 46 4.72 -11.66 -12.52
CA GLU A 46 3.59 -11.34 -13.39
C GLU A 46 3.63 -12.16 -14.69
N PHE A 47 4.78 -12.22 -15.33
CA PHE A 47 4.99 -13.07 -16.49
C PHE A 47 4.72 -14.55 -16.16
N GLN A 48 5.21 -15.04 -15.02
CA GLN A 48 4.95 -16.40 -14.53
C GLN A 48 3.45 -16.67 -14.37
N ARG A 49 2.68 -15.74 -13.77
CA ARG A 49 1.20 -15.86 -13.70
C ARG A 49 0.57 -15.93 -15.09
N GLN A 50 0.95 -15.04 -15.99
CA GLN A 50 0.39 -15.00 -17.35
C GLN A 50 0.67 -16.29 -18.13
N LYS A 51 1.78 -16.96 -17.84
CA LYS A 51 2.18 -18.21 -18.50
C LYS A 51 1.81 -19.48 -17.73
N GLY A 52 1.10 -19.36 -16.60
CA GLY A 52 0.70 -20.50 -15.78
C GLY A 52 1.89 -21.24 -15.13
N LEU A 53 2.99 -20.54 -14.86
CA LEU A 53 4.18 -21.07 -14.22
C LEU A 53 4.11 -20.93 -12.69
N THR A 54 4.99 -21.64 -11.98
CA THR A 54 5.23 -21.41 -10.56
C THR A 54 5.65 -19.96 -10.34
N VAL A 55 4.95 -19.25 -9.46
CA VAL A 55 5.12 -17.81 -9.24
C VAL A 55 6.11 -17.56 -8.10
N ASP A 56 7.35 -17.93 -8.31
CA ASP A 56 8.43 -17.82 -7.33
C ASP A 56 9.27 -16.53 -7.48
N GLY A 57 9.10 -15.78 -8.57
CA GLY A 57 9.89 -14.58 -8.86
C GLY A 57 11.32 -14.86 -9.29
N VAL A 58 11.62 -16.12 -9.61
CA VAL A 58 12.92 -16.57 -10.09
C VAL A 58 12.81 -16.83 -11.59
N ALA A 59 13.65 -16.15 -12.37
CA ALA A 59 13.83 -16.46 -13.78
C ALA A 59 14.72 -17.71 -13.92
N GLY A 60 14.16 -18.87 -13.54
CA GLY A 60 14.76 -20.18 -13.74
C GLY A 60 14.48 -20.76 -15.14
N PRO A 61 14.93 -22.00 -15.42
CA PRO A 61 14.87 -22.57 -16.77
C PRO A 61 13.48 -22.56 -17.41
N LYS A 62 12.41 -22.82 -16.64
CA LYS A 62 11.03 -22.80 -17.15
C LYS A 62 10.56 -21.39 -17.53
N THR A 63 10.95 -20.39 -16.72
CA THR A 63 10.63 -18.98 -16.97
C THR A 63 11.36 -18.49 -18.22
N GLN A 64 12.67 -18.80 -18.33
CA GLN A 64 13.47 -18.43 -19.49
C GLN A 64 12.94 -19.06 -20.78
N ALA A 65 12.66 -20.37 -20.75
CA ALA A 65 12.09 -21.06 -21.91
C ALA A 65 10.72 -20.50 -22.33
N ALA A 66 9.94 -19.93 -21.41
CA ALA A 66 8.69 -19.28 -21.73
C ALA A 66 8.87 -17.87 -22.30
N LEU A 67 9.89 -17.12 -21.85
CA LEU A 67 10.28 -15.82 -22.41
C LEU A 67 10.78 -15.99 -23.84
N ASP A 68 11.63 -16.99 -24.08
CA ASP A 68 12.24 -17.25 -25.39
C ASP A 68 11.23 -17.74 -26.45
N LYS A 69 10.12 -18.36 -26.03
CA LYS A 69 9.06 -18.86 -26.92
C LYS A 69 8.04 -17.81 -27.34
N ALA A 70 8.08 -16.60 -26.77
CA ALA A 70 7.12 -15.57 -27.13
C ALA A 70 7.61 -14.78 -28.36
N PRO A 71 6.79 -14.63 -29.43
CA PRO A 71 7.24 -13.93 -30.62
C PRO A 71 7.46 -12.44 -30.33
N SER A 72 8.63 -11.96 -30.72
CA SER A 72 9.02 -10.55 -30.70
C SER A 72 8.14 -9.75 -31.67
N THR A 73 7.32 -8.83 -31.17
CA THR A 73 6.80 -7.75 -31.99
C THR A 73 7.94 -6.77 -32.26
N SER A 74 8.46 -6.85 -33.48
CA SER A 74 9.61 -6.11 -33.98
C SER A 74 9.33 -4.60 -34.15
N GLY A 75 10.31 -3.80 -33.75
CA GLY A 75 10.48 -2.39 -34.10
C GLY A 75 11.86 -1.91 -33.64
N GLY A 76 12.81 -1.80 -34.58
CA GLY A 76 14.28 -1.65 -34.40
C GLY A 76 14.76 -0.45 -33.57
N THR A 77 15.88 -0.56 -32.83
CA THR A 77 17.31 -0.35 -33.24
C THR A 77 17.58 1.12 -33.58
N SER A 78 18.49 1.89 -32.99
CA SER A 78 19.85 1.77 -32.37
C SER A 78 20.06 3.04 -31.52
N GLY A 79 20.99 3.25 -30.59
CA GLY A 79 22.31 2.72 -30.26
C GLY A 79 23.17 3.92 -29.80
N GLY A 80 23.87 3.85 -28.67
CA GLY A 80 24.75 4.94 -28.21
C GLY A 80 25.24 4.79 -26.76
N THR A 81 26.53 4.56 -26.61
CA THR A 81 27.26 4.05 -25.44
C THR A 81 27.94 5.13 -24.58
N SER A 82 28.48 4.68 -23.43
CA SER A 82 29.47 5.30 -22.52
C SER A 82 28.92 6.29 -21.48
N GLY A 83 29.33 6.31 -20.21
CA GLY A 83 30.36 5.59 -19.46
C GLY A 83 30.71 6.45 -18.22
N GLY A 84 31.04 5.81 -17.09
CA GLY A 84 31.72 6.48 -15.96
C GLY A 84 30.96 6.56 -14.64
N ALA A 85 31.27 5.63 -13.73
CA ALA A 85 31.28 5.85 -12.28
C ALA A 85 32.72 6.30 -11.87
N PRO A 86 33.07 6.60 -10.60
CA PRO A 86 32.29 6.49 -9.35
C PRO A 86 32.47 7.67 -8.37
N GLY A 87 31.74 7.66 -7.24
CA GLY A 87 31.99 8.58 -6.12
C GLY A 87 31.27 8.15 -4.84
N ALA A 88 32.02 7.59 -3.90
CA ALA A 88 31.60 7.17 -2.58
C ALA A 88 31.32 8.36 -1.63
N GLY A 89 30.48 8.14 -0.61
CA GLY A 89 30.22 9.14 0.44
C GLY A 89 29.30 8.62 1.54
N SER A 90 29.89 7.89 2.49
CA SER A 90 29.36 7.51 3.80
C SER A 90 28.94 8.69 4.68
N GLY A 91 27.91 8.53 5.51
CA GLY A 91 27.55 9.50 6.55
C GLY A 91 26.45 9.01 7.49
N THR A 92 26.87 8.41 8.60
CA THR A 92 26.12 8.03 9.80
C THR A 92 25.54 9.24 10.56
N GLY A 93 24.40 9.07 11.23
CA GLY A 93 23.88 10.04 12.20
C GLY A 93 22.70 9.50 13.00
N SER A 94 22.99 9.06 14.23
CA SER A 94 22.06 8.58 15.25
C SER A 94 21.58 9.73 16.14
N GLY A 95 20.39 9.60 16.71
CA GLY A 95 20.09 10.10 18.06
C GLY A 95 18.99 11.16 18.19
N GLY A 96 18.18 11.01 19.24
CA GLY A 96 17.51 12.14 19.89
C GLY A 96 16.01 11.96 20.08
N GLY A 97 15.61 11.34 21.20
CA GLY A 97 14.25 11.38 21.69
C GLY A 97 13.85 12.77 22.20
N GLY A 98 12.55 13.04 22.17
CA GLY A 98 11.94 14.25 22.72
C GLY A 98 10.48 13.97 23.07
N SER A 99 10.23 13.95 24.37
CA SER A 99 8.93 13.83 25.04
C SER A 99 8.00 15.00 24.75
N GLY A 100 6.72 14.68 24.55
CA GLY A 100 5.56 15.40 25.09
C GLY A 100 5.31 16.84 24.61
N GLN A 101 4.28 17.02 23.78
CA GLN A 101 3.02 17.66 24.17
C GLN A 101 2.07 17.76 22.96
N THR A 102 0.79 17.60 23.27
CA THR A 102 -0.38 17.75 22.41
C THR A 102 -0.47 19.14 21.77
N PRO A 103 -1.29 19.28 20.72
CA PRO A 103 -2.60 19.88 20.93
C PRO A 103 -3.70 18.97 20.32
N ALA A 104 -4.71 18.55 21.09
CA ALA A 104 -5.91 19.33 21.38
C ALA A 104 -6.44 20.06 20.12
N GLY A 105 -7.64 19.68 19.67
CA GLY A 105 -8.23 20.10 18.40
C GLY A 105 -8.14 21.61 18.15
N GLY A 106 -7.31 21.98 17.16
CA GLY A 106 -7.34 23.31 16.57
C GLY A 106 -8.45 23.40 15.54
N LYS A 107 -9.53 24.12 15.87
CA LYS A 107 -10.24 24.92 14.86
C LYS A 107 -9.28 26.03 14.42
N GLY A 108 -9.06 26.24 13.13
CA GLY A 108 -8.40 27.48 12.68
C GLY A 108 -7.63 27.51 11.37
N GLY A 109 -7.68 26.49 10.51
CA GLY A 109 -7.08 26.57 9.17
C GLY A 109 -7.72 25.56 8.21
N ALA A 110 -7.98 25.99 6.98
CA ALA A 110 -8.45 25.08 5.92
C ALA A 110 -7.42 23.95 5.73
N ALA A 111 -7.88 22.70 5.64
CA ALA A 111 -6.98 21.59 5.35
C ALA A 111 -6.27 21.80 4.00
N PRO A 112 -5.02 21.35 3.84
CA PRO A 112 -4.37 21.34 2.54
C PRO A 112 -5.21 20.52 1.57
N THR A 113 -5.55 21.09 0.41
CA THR A 113 -6.37 20.40 -0.58
C THR A 113 -5.47 19.50 -1.42
N LEU A 114 -5.35 18.23 -1.02
CA LEU A 114 -4.61 17.20 -1.76
C LEU A 114 -5.53 16.42 -2.72
N ILE A 115 -6.81 16.26 -2.36
CA ILE A 115 -7.88 15.79 -3.24
C ILE A 115 -9.12 16.66 -3.04
N THR A 116 -9.82 17.01 -4.12
CA THR A 116 -11.09 17.76 -4.06
C THR A 116 -12.29 16.83 -3.86
N LEU A 117 -13.44 17.38 -3.45
CA LEU A 117 -14.69 16.61 -3.36
C LEU A 117 -15.07 15.97 -4.69
N ASP A 118 -14.92 16.72 -5.80
CA ASP A 118 -15.25 16.23 -7.14
C ASP A 118 -14.33 15.11 -7.59
N GLN A 119 -13.02 15.23 -7.33
CA GLN A 119 -12.08 14.15 -7.60
C GLN A 119 -12.41 12.92 -6.75
N LEU A 120 -12.68 13.10 -5.45
CA LEU A 120 -13.03 12.00 -4.56
C LEU A 120 -14.30 11.27 -5.04
N CYS A 121 -15.37 11.99 -5.39
CA CYS A 121 -16.60 11.40 -5.93
C CYS A 121 -16.43 10.78 -7.32
N LYS A 122 -15.47 11.24 -8.13
CA LYS A 122 -15.10 10.57 -9.38
C LYS A 122 -14.35 9.28 -9.12
N VAL A 123 -13.56 9.18 -8.05
CA VAL A 123 -12.86 7.93 -7.67
C VAL A 123 -13.79 6.94 -6.99
N MET A 124 -14.56 7.40 -6.01
CA MET A 124 -15.53 6.64 -5.23
C MET A 124 -16.93 6.92 -5.80
N THR A 125 -17.35 6.09 -6.75
CA THR A 125 -18.52 6.37 -7.58
C THR A 125 -19.85 6.03 -6.91
N VAL A 126 -19.82 5.32 -5.79
CA VAL A 126 -21.01 4.82 -5.10
C VAL A 126 -21.22 5.46 -3.72
N VAL A 127 -20.24 6.18 -3.17
CA VAL A 127 -20.44 7.02 -1.97
C VAL A 127 -21.36 8.20 -2.31
N LYS A 128 -22.28 8.52 -1.39
CA LYS A 128 -23.09 9.74 -1.52
C LYS A 128 -22.18 10.96 -1.36
N ARG A 129 -22.34 11.98 -2.22
CA ARG A 129 -21.54 13.21 -2.16
C ARG A 129 -21.51 13.85 -0.77
N ALA A 130 -22.67 13.99 -0.11
CA ALA A 130 -22.75 14.51 1.25
C ALA A 130 -21.93 13.70 2.27
N ARG A 131 -21.86 12.37 2.11
CA ARG A 131 -20.99 11.53 2.95
C ARG A 131 -19.52 11.80 2.65
N ALA A 132 -19.13 11.84 1.38
CA ALA A 132 -17.75 12.16 0.98
C ALA A 132 -17.31 13.54 1.52
N GLU A 133 -18.21 14.53 1.48
CA GLU A 133 -17.98 15.88 2.02
C GLU A 133 -17.64 15.84 3.53
N THR A 134 -18.39 15.08 4.33
CA THR A 134 -18.09 14.91 5.77
C THR A 134 -16.75 14.22 6.06
N MET A 135 -16.18 13.49 5.09
CA MET A 135 -14.89 12.79 5.23
C MET A 135 -13.71 13.61 4.72
N LEU A 136 -13.96 14.55 3.81
CA LEU A 136 -12.94 15.14 2.94
C LEU A 136 -11.84 15.88 3.72
N ASP A 137 -12.23 16.75 4.66
CA ASP A 137 -11.27 17.52 5.46
C ASP A 137 -10.38 16.58 6.30
N HIS A 138 -10.96 15.53 6.89
CA HIS A 138 -10.22 14.55 7.67
C HIS A 138 -9.26 13.71 6.83
N LEU A 139 -9.69 13.28 5.63
CA LEU A 139 -8.85 12.57 4.67
C LEU A 139 -7.65 13.42 4.25
N ASN A 140 -7.90 14.67 3.85
CA ASN A 140 -6.85 15.60 3.41
C ASN A 140 -5.84 15.91 4.53
N ARG A 141 -6.30 16.16 5.76
CA ARG A 141 -5.41 16.35 6.93
C ARG A 141 -4.54 15.14 7.20
N ALA A 142 -5.11 13.94 7.19
CA ALA A 142 -4.34 12.72 7.42
C ALA A 142 -3.32 12.48 6.30
N MET A 143 -3.71 12.67 5.02
CA MET A 143 -2.77 12.54 3.92
C MET A 143 -1.60 13.53 4.04
N ALA A 144 -1.86 14.77 4.48
CA ALA A 144 -0.80 15.73 4.74
C ALA A 144 0.09 15.33 5.94
N GLU A 145 -0.50 14.92 7.07
CA GLU A 145 0.22 14.47 8.27
C GLU A 145 1.21 13.33 7.99
N PHE A 146 0.86 12.44 7.05
CA PHE A 146 1.65 11.25 6.73
C PHE A 146 2.36 11.32 5.37
N GLU A 147 2.48 12.52 4.80
CA GLU A 147 3.20 12.78 3.54
C GLU A 147 2.69 11.94 2.35
N ILE A 148 1.38 11.68 2.32
CA ILE A 148 0.66 11.02 1.23
C ILE A 148 0.24 12.10 0.23
N ASN A 149 1.23 12.75 -0.38
CA ASN A 149 1.06 14.05 -1.06
C ASN A 149 1.44 14.04 -2.56
N SER A 150 2.01 12.93 -3.07
CA SER A 150 2.20 12.76 -4.51
C SER A 150 0.95 12.15 -5.16
N ARG A 151 0.73 12.41 -6.46
CA ARG A 151 -0.36 11.79 -7.24
C ARG A 151 -0.43 10.28 -7.05
N LEU A 152 0.71 9.59 -7.07
CA LEU A 152 0.79 8.13 -6.93
C LEU A 152 0.43 7.67 -5.50
N ARG A 153 0.93 8.38 -4.48
CA ARG A 153 0.59 8.11 -3.06
C ARG A 153 -0.89 8.29 -2.79
N ILE A 154 -1.46 9.43 -3.20
CA ILE A 154 -2.89 9.74 -3.03
C ILE A 154 -3.73 8.68 -3.75
N SER A 155 -3.41 8.37 -5.01
CA SER A 155 -4.13 7.37 -5.79
C SER A 155 -4.16 6.00 -5.10
N ALA A 156 -3.00 5.54 -4.64
CA ALA A 156 -2.90 4.24 -3.99
C ALA A 156 -3.58 4.22 -2.62
N PHE A 157 -3.44 5.27 -1.81
CA PHE A 157 -4.06 5.37 -0.50
C PHE A 157 -5.58 5.39 -0.58
N VAL A 158 -6.14 6.29 -1.40
CA VAL A 158 -7.59 6.40 -1.62
C VAL A 158 -8.17 5.10 -2.15
N ALA A 159 -7.47 4.40 -3.05
CA ALA A 159 -7.93 3.11 -3.58
C ALA A 159 -8.05 2.01 -2.51
N GLN A 160 -7.11 1.96 -1.57
CA GLN A 160 -7.16 0.99 -0.48
C GLN A 160 -8.30 1.32 0.47
N LEU A 161 -8.45 2.59 0.87
CA LEU A 161 -9.54 2.98 1.76
C LEU A 161 -10.92 2.80 1.11
N ALA A 162 -11.06 3.09 -0.18
CA ALA A 162 -12.29 2.86 -0.94
C ALA A 162 -12.72 1.39 -0.85
N HIS A 163 -11.77 0.46 -0.99
CA HIS A 163 -12.07 -0.95 -0.87
C HIS A 163 -12.40 -1.36 0.57
N GLU A 164 -11.54 -1.03 1.53
CA GLU A 164 -11.67 -1.50 2.94
C GLU A 164 -12.93 -0.97 3.65
N SER A 165 -13.38 0.23 3.28
CA SER A 165 -14.54 0.89 3.93
C SER A 165 -15.84 0.82 3.11
N GLY A 166 -15.80 0.18 1.94
CA GLY A 166 -16.89 0.25 0.97
C GLY A 166 -17.19 1.69 0.57
N GLU A 167 -16.17 2.45 0.19
CA GLU A 167 -16.22 3.88 -0.13
C GLU A 167 -16.77 4.74 1.02
N PHE A 168 -16.21 4.60 2.22
CA PHE A 168 -16.58 5.34 3.44
C PHE A 168 -18.01 5.14 3.94
N ARG A 169 -18.71 4.12 3.43
CA ARG A 169 -20.00 3.68 3.97
C ARG A 169 -19.85 3.15 5.39
N TRP A 170 -18.75 2.43 5.65
CA TRP A 170 -18.51 1.77 6.91
C TRP A 170 -17.22 2.31 7.56
N MET A 171 -17.38 3.01 8.68
CA MET A 171 -16.26 3.44 9.54
C MET A 171 -16.13 2.55 10.78
N GLU A 172 -17.00 1.55 10.90
CA GLU A 172 -16.98 0.52 11.93
C GLU A 172 -17.50 -0.76 11.29
N GLU A 173 -16.85 -1.87 11.62
CA GLU A 173 -17.21 -3.19 11.11
C GLU A 173 -18.64 -3.58 11.57
N ILE A 174 -19.41 -4.17 10.65
CA ILE A 174 -20.72 -4.77 10.97
C ILE A 174 -20.54 -6.02 11.85
N ALA A 175 -19.42 -6.73 11.70
CA ALA A 175 -19.12 -7.92 12.48
C ALA A 175 -19.04 -7.60 13.99
N SER A 176 -19.49 -8.54 14.81
CA SER A 176 -19.55 -8.38 16.27
C SER A 176 -18.18 -8.36 16.95
N GLY A 177 -17.11 -8.81 16.26
CA GLY A 177 -15.79 -9.04 16.82
C GLY A 177 -15.66 -10.37 17.60
N GLN A 178 -16.74 -11.16 17.69
CA GLN A 178 -16.76 -12.42 18.46
C GLN A 178 -15.72 -13.44 17.97
N ALA A 179 -15.44 -13.48 16.66
CA ALA A 179 -14.41 -14.35 16.08
C ALA A 179 -12.98 -13.99 16.52
N TYR A 180 -12.77 -12.82 17.12
CA TYR A 180 -11.48 -12.36 17.64
C TYR A 180 -11.37 -12.54 19.16
N ASP A 181 -12.38 -13.14 19.79
CA ASP A 181 -12.40 -13.38 21.23
C ASP A 181 -11.61 -14.64 21.60
N ILE A 182 -10.94 -14.61 22.75
CA ILE A 182 -10.12 -15.71 23.27
C ILE A 182 -10.93 -16.99 23.49
N THR A 183 -12.23 -16.85 23.77
CA THR A 183 -13.16 -17.97 23.99
C THR A 183 -13.61 -18.67 22.71
N VAL A 184 -13.50 -18.00 21.56
CA VAL A 184 -14.03 -18.48 20.27
C VAL A 184 -12.90 -18.93 19.35
N ASN A 185 -11.85 -18.13 19.23
CA ASN A 185 -10.68 -18.45 18.43
C ASN A 185 -9.41 -18.01 19.15
N ARG A 186 -8.94 -18.88 20.06
CA ARG A 186 -7.77 -18.60 20.90
C ARG A 186 -6.53 -18.21 20.09
N LYS A 187 -6.23 -18.94 19.01
CA LYS A 187 -5.07 -18.65 18.16
C LYS A 187 -5.16 -17.24 17.59
N LYS A 188 -6.28 -16.90 16.96
CA LYS A 188 -6.46 -15.59 16.33
C LYS A 188 -6.50 -14.45 17.35
N ALA A 189 -7.14 -14.67 18.50
CA ALA A 189 -7.18 -13.71 19.59
C ALA A 189 -5.77 -13.36 20.07
N LEU A 190 -4.92 -14.37 20.33
CA LEU A 190 -3.55 -14.16 20.76
C LEU A 190 -2.69 -13.47 19.70
N GLU A 191 -2.83 -13.79 18.41
CA GLU A 191 -2.17 -13.06 17.31
C GLU A 191 -2.52 -11.56 17.31
N LEU A 192 -3.75 -11.22 17.71
CA LEU A 192 -4.27 -9.85 17.81
C LEU A 192 -3.96 -9.17 19.16
N GLY A 193 -3.34 -9.89 20.09
CA GLY A 193 -3.11 -9.45 21.47
C GLY A 193 -4.36 -9.41 22.34
N ASN A 194 -5.47 -10.00 21.89
CA ASN A 194 -6.69 -10.15 22.68
C ASN A 194 -6.48 -11.27 23.69
N VAL A 195 -6.27 -10.90 24.95
CA VAL A 195 -5.92 -11.84 26.03
C VAL A 195 -7.03 -11.99 27.06
N ASN A 196 -8.02 -11.11 27.04
CA ASN A 196 -9.17 -11.15 27.96
C ASN A 196 -10.45 -11.54 27.21
N VAL A 197 -11.37 -12.18 27.94
CA VAL A 197 -12.75 -12.39 27.46
C VAL A 197 -13.39 -11.03 27.22
N GLY A 198 -14.02 -10.85 26.06
CA GLY A 198 -14.62 -9.60 25.61
C GLY A 198 -13.70 -8.72 24.75
N ASP A 199 -12.40 -9.04 24.66
CA ASP A 199 -11.46 -8.27 23.84
C ASP A 199 -11.83 -8.29 22.35
N GLY A 200 -12.42 -9.40 21.86
CA GLY A 200 -12.82 -9.50 20.46
C GLY A 200 -13.82 -8.41 20.07
N LYS A 201 -14.88 -8.24 20.88
CA LYS A 201 -15.88 -7.17 20.69
C LYS A 201 -15.29 -5.78 20.98
N ARG A 202 -14.46 -5.66 22.01
CA ARG A 202 -13.86 -4.38 22.41
C ARG A 202 -12.95 -3.81 21.32
N TYR A 203 -12.11 -4.65 20.71
CA TYR A 203 -11.12 -4.26 19.69
C TYR A 203 -11.47 -4.79 18.28
N LYS A 204 -12.76 -4.85 17.95
CA LYS A 204 -13.24 -5.15 16.58
C LYS A 204 -12.83 -4.06 15.57
N GLY A 205 -12.97 -4.36 14.28
CA GLY A 205 -12.55 -3.47 13.19
C GLY A 205 -13.19 -2.07 13.25
N ARG A 206 -12.36 -1.03 13.22
CA ARG A 206 -12.80 0.38 13.12
C ARG A 206 -11.96 1.20 12.16
N GLY A 207 -12.57 2.29 11.72
CA GLY A 207 -11.99 3.24 10.78
C GLY A 207 -11.93 2.71 9.34
N PRO A 208 -11.42 3.53 8.42
CA PRO A 208 -11.43 3.24 7.00
C PRO A 208 -10.41 2.17 6.58
N ILE A 209 -9.53 1.74 7.49
CA ILE A 209 -8.56 0.65 7.27
C ILE A 209 -8.85 -0.59 8.13
N GLN A 210 -9.96 -0.60 8.88
CA GLN A 210 -10.38 -1.70 9.75
C GLN A 210 -9.30 -2.13 10.76
N LEU A 211 -8.88 -1.20 11.65
CA LEU A 211 -7.95 -1.51 12.73
C LEU A 211 -8.58 -2.50 13.71
N THR A 212 -7.94 -3.66 13.92
CA THR A 212 -8.49 -4.78 14.72
C THR A 212 -7.45 -5.32 15.69
N GLY A 213 -7.86 -5.63 16.93
CA GLY A 213 -7.03 -6.31 17.94
C GLY A 213 -6.32 -5.38 18.91
N ARG A 214 -6.32 -5.74 20.20
CA ARG A 214 -5.76 -4.94 21.31
C ARG A 214 -4.36 -4.43 21.03
N SER A 215 -3.46 -5.28 20.52
CA SER A 215 -2.07 -4.90 20.24
C SER A 215 -1.98 -3.78 19.20
N ASN A 216 -2.85 -3.80 18.19
CA ASN A 216 -2.88 -2.78 17.15
C ASN A 216 -3.43 -1.46 17.67
N TYR A 217 -4.51 -1.50 18.47
CA TYR A 217 -5.05 -0.32 19.16
C TYR A 217 -4.01 0.33 20.08
N ARG A 218 -3.34 -0.46 20.92
CA ARG A 218 -2.25 0.02 21.79
C ARG A 218 -1.13 0.68 20.99
N SER A 219 -0.68 0.02 19.92
CA SER A 219 0.43 0.52 19.12
C SER A 219 0.07 1.80 18.38
N ALA A 220 -1.11 1.86 17.76
CA ALA A 220 -1.58 3.06 17.09
C ALA A 220 -1.76 4.21 18.10
N GLY A 221 -2.33 3.92 19.26
CA GLY A 221 -2.56 4.91 20.30
C GLY A 221 -1.27 5.54 20.81
N LYS A 222 -0.27 4.70 21.11
CA LYS A 222 1.07 5.17 21.50
C LYS A 222 1.70 6.05 20.44
N ASP A 223 1.70 5.61 19.17
CA ASP A 223 2.38 6.31 18.08
C ASP A 223 1.65 7.62 17.68
N LEU A 224 0.32 7.70 17.90
CA LEU A 224 -0.51 8.87 17.56
C LEU A 224 -0.77 9.82 18.74
N GLY A 225 -0.36 9.45 19.96
CA GLY A 225 -0.68 10.18 21.18
C GLY A 225 -2.17 10.15 21.55
N LEU A 226 -2.83 9.02 21.32
CA LEU A 226 -4.27 8.81 21.54
C LEU A 226 -4.51 7.62 22.48
N ASP A 227 -5.49 7.73 23.39
CA ASP A 227 -5.90 6.60 24.24
C ASP A 227 -6.82 5.62 23.48
N LEU A 228 -6.25 4.87 22.54
CA LEU A 228 -6.98 3.90 21.73
C LEU A 228 -7.21 2.57 22.44
N GLU A 229 -6.40 2.20 23.44
CA GLU A 229 -6.62 0.96 24.19
C GLU A 229 -7.68 1.15 25.31
N GLY A 230 -7.61 2.27 26.03
CA GLY A 230 -8.60 2.66 27.03
C GLY A 230 -9.94 3.05 26.39
N ASN A 231 -9.90 3.76 25.25
CA ASN A 231 -11.09 4.26 24.56
C ASN A 231 -11.14 3.85 23.06
N PRO A 232 -11.31 2.56 22.73
CA PRO A 232 -11.19 2.06 21.34
C PRO A 232 -12.28 2.57 20.38
N THR A 233 -13.41 3.05 20.88
CA THR A 233 -14.53 3.53 20.04
C THR A 233 -14.18 4.81 19.28
N ILE A 234 -13.23 5.62 19.76
CA ILE A 234 -12.82 6.85 19.07
C ILE A 234 -12.19 6.55 17.70
N ALA A 235 -11.71 5.32 17.46
CA ALA A 235 -11.21 4.89 16.15
C ALA A 235 -12.28 4.91 15.04
N SER A 236 -13.57 4.90 15.39
CA SER A 236 -14.68 5.05 14.41
C SER A 236 -14.91 6.51 14.01
N GLN A 237 -14.39 7.48 14.76
CA GLN A 237 -14.54 8.90 14.43
C GLN A 237 -13.68 9.23 13.20
N PRO A 238 -14.20 9.94 12.17
CA PRO A 238 -13.43 10.24 10.96
C PRO A 238 -12.08 10.91 11.22
N SER A 239 -12.02 11.89 12.10
CA SER A 239 -10.79 12.61 12.47
C SER A 239 -9.70 11.69 13.02
N VAL A 240 -10.07 10.63 13.76
CA VAL A 240 -9.13 9.65 14.32
C VAL A 240 -8.89 8.51 13.34
N GLY A 241 -9.94 7.97 12.72
CA GLY A 241 -9.87 6.85 11.79
C GLY A 241 -8.96 7.12 10.60
N PHE A 242 -9.01 8.32 10.01
CA PHE A 242 -8.10 8.68 8.92
C PHE A 242 -6.65 8.84 9.39
N ARG A 243 -6.41 9.36 10.61
CA ARG A 243 -5.06 9.40 11.20
C ARG A 243 -4.52 8.00 11.45
N ILE A 244 -5.35 7.07 11.93
CA ILE A 244 -5.00 5.64 12.06
C ILE A 244 -4.63 5.05 10.69
N ALA A 245 -5.40 5.36 9.63
CA ALA A 245 -5.08 4.88 8.28
C ALA A 245 -3.74 5.41 7.77
N GLY A 246 -3.45 6.70 7.97
CA GLY A 246 -2.16 7.29 7.63
C GLY A 246 -1.00 6.72 8.45
N TRP A 247 -1.20 6.49 9.75
CA TRP A 247 -0.23 5.79 10.61
C TRP A 247 0.06 4.38 10.12
N TYR A 248 -0.99 3.61 9.80
CA TYR A 248 -0.88 2.24 9.30
C TYR A 248 -0.07 2.21 7.99
N TRP A 249 -0.36 3.17 7.11
CA TRP A 249 0.35 3.36 5.85
C TRP A 249 1.85 3.67 6.05
N LYS A 250 2.16 4.63 6.94
CA LYS A 250 3.54 5.01 7.28
C LYS A 250 4.30 3.85 7.91
N LYS A 251 3.71 3.16 8.90
CA LYS A 251 4.33 2.04 9.61
C LYS A 251 4.72 0.89 8.67
N ARG A 252 3.96 0.71 7.59
CA ARG A 252 4.23 -0.29 6.54
C ARG A 252 5.09 0.21 5.38
N LYS A 253 5.60 1.44 5.47
CA LYS A 253 6.48 2.08 4.46
C LYS A 253 5.85 2.07 3.06
N LEU A 254 4.57 2.41 2.96
CA LEU A 254 3.81 2.27 1.71
C LEU A 254 4.01 3.44 0.74
N ASN A 255 4.47 4.62 1.20
CA ASN A 255 4.84 5.73 0.31
C ASN A 255 5.84 5.30 -0.77
N ALA A 256 6.93 4.62 -0.38
CA ALA A 256 7.95 4.16 -1.32
C ALA A 256 7.41 3.16 -2.36
N LEU A 257 6.46 2.30 -1.96
CA LEU A 257 5.81 1.39 -2.90
C LEU A 257 4.87 2.11 -3.85
N ALA A 258 4.13 3.11 -3.36
CA ALA A 258 3.25 3.93 -4.18
C ALA A 258 4.05 4.76 -5.19
N ASP A 259 5.13 5.41 -4.76
CA ASP A 259 6.02 6.18 -5.65
C ASP A 259 6.64 5.30 -6.75
N ALA A 260 6.92 4.04 -6.43
CA ALA A 260 7.41 3.07 -7.40
C ALA A 260 6.30 2.49 -8.31
N GLY A 261 5.05 2.91 -8.17
CA GLY A 261 3.89 2.34 -8.88
C GLY A 261 3.64 0.86 -8.54
N ASN A 262 4.18 0.38 -7.42
CA ASN A 262 4.12 -1.04 -7.03
C ASN A 262 2.85 -1.34 -6.23
N PHE A 263 1.70 -1.21 -6.88
CA PHE A 263 0.40 -1.40 -6.25
C PHE A 263 0.14 -2.85 -5.80
N TRP A 264 0.80 -3.83 -6.44
CA TRP A 264 0.72 -5.25 -6.08
C TRP A 264 1.32 -5.54 -4.70
N ASP A 265 2.57 -5.14 -4.46
CA ASP A 265 3.22 -5.36 -3.16
C ASP A 265 2.65 -4.44 -2.09
N LEU A 266 2.19 -3.26 -2.48
CA LEU A 266 1.45 -2.36 -1.60
C LEU A 266 0.18 -3.04 -1.08
N THR A 267 -0.60 -3.65 -1.96
CA THR A 267 -1.81 -4.40 -1.58
C THR A 267 -1.46 -5.60 -0.70
N TYR A 268 -0.37 -6.33 -1.00
CA TYR A 268 0.09 -7.43 -0.16
C TYR A 268 0.40 -7.00 1.28
N ARG A 269 1.02 -5.84 1.47
CA ARG A 269 1.34 -5.34 2.82
C ARG A 269 0.11 -4.93 3.62
N ILE A 270 -0.98 -4.58 2.95
CA ILE A 270 -2.26 -4.25 3.59
C ILE A 270 -3.07 -5.52 3.84
N ASN A 271 -3.18 -6.38 2.82
CA ASN A 271 -3.88 -7.64 2.83
C ASN A 271 -2.97 -8.73 2.27
N SER A 272 -2.36 -9.53 3.15
CA SER A 272 -1.38 -10.56 2.77
C SER A 272 -1.95 -11.65 1.86
N ALA A 273 -3.26 -11.89 1.90
CA ALA A 273 -3.94 -12.82 1.00
C ALA A 273 -4.21 -12.22 -0.39
N ARG A 274 -4.07 -10.89 -0.55
CA ARG A 274 -4.41 -10.12 -1.77
C ARG A 274 -5.83 -10.37 -2.30
N LEU A 275 -6.73 -10.81 -1.43
CA LEU A 275 -8.14 -10.94 -1.78
C LEU A 275 -8.64 -9.58 -2.28
N HIS A 276 -9.40 -9.63 -3.38
CA HIS A 276 -9.98 -8.47 -4.06
C HIS A 276 -8.96 -7.47 -4.65
N TYR A 277 -7.77 -7.93 -5.02
CA TYR A 277 -6.77 -7.09 -5.70
C TYR A 277 -7.34 -6.36 -6.92
N GLU A 278 -8.08 -7.06 -7.79
CA GLU A 278 -8.64 -6.45 -9.00
C GLU A 278 -9.67 -5.35 -8.68
N ASP A 279 -10.44 -5.47 -7.59
CA ASP A 279 -11.36 -4.42 -7.17
C ASP A 279 -10.62 -3.19 -6.65
N ARG A 280 -9.54 -3.39 -5.88
CA ARG A 280 -8.65 -2.30 -5.43
C ARG A 280 -7.99 -1.61 -6.63
N LYS A 281 -7.57 -2.39 -7.63
CA LYS A 281 -6.94 -1.89 -8.86
C LYS A 281 -7.88 -1.02 -9.68
N LYS A 282 -9.18 -1.33 -9.72
CA LYS A 282 -10.19 -0.47 -10.37
C LYS A 282 -10.22 0.94 -9.75
N TYR A 283 -10.23 1.04 -8.42
CA TYR A 283 -10.14 2.34 -7.74
C TYR A 283 -8.82 3.04 -8.02
N TYR A 284 -7.71 2.31 -7.97
CA TYR A 284 -6.38 2.86 -8.21
C TYR A 284 -6.25 3.47 -9.61
N ASN A 285 -6.66 2.74 -10.64
CA ASN A 285 -6.64 3.21 -12.02
C ASN A 285 -7.54 4.44 -12.22
N ARG A 286 -8.71 4.47 -11.58
CA ARG A 286 -9.62 5.61 -11.62
C ARG A 286 -8.99 6.83 -10.94
N ALA A 287 -8.37 6.65 -9.78
CA ALA A 287 -7.67 7.70 -9.05
C ALA A 287 -6.50 8.27 -9.86
N LEU A 288 -5.68 7.42 -10.47
CA LEU A 288 -4.61 7.86 -11.36
C LEU A 288 -5.13 8.74 -12.51
N LYS A 289 -6.28 8.39 -13.10
CA LYS A 289 -6.90 9.16 -14.19
C LYS A 289 -7.49 10.49 -13.72
N VAL A 290 -8.14 10.49 -12.55
CA VAL A 290 -8.84 11.67 -12.00
C VAL A 290 -7.88 12.71 -11.41
N LEU A 291 -6.72 12.25 -10.94
CA LEU A 291 -5.67 13.08 -10.33
C LEU A 291 -4.54 13.44 -11.32
N ALA A 292 -4.73 13.13 -12.61
CA ALA A 292 -3.79 13.49 -13.68
C ALA A 292 -3.90 14.97 -14.06
#